data_AF-A0A7S2KKK7-F1
#
_entry.id   AF-A0A7S2KKK7-F1
#
_cell.length_a   1.000
_cell.length_b   1.000
_cell.length_c   1.000
_cell.angle_alpha   90.00
_cell.angle_beta   90.00
_cell.angle_gamma   90.00
#
_symmetry.space_group_name_H-M   'P 1'
#
loop_
_entity.id
_entity.type
_entity.pdbx_description
1 polymer ?
#
loop_
_entity_poly.entity_id
_entity_poly.type
_entity_poly.pdbx_seq_one_letter_code
_entity_poly.pdbx_strand_id
1 'polypeptide(L)'
;VSIASAGMVSCLNGVSEFVPKGGNTLAARRQLQHQLEAKDLQHCKELLERFSPVSKVFEATERILDDLNATVEAASERVKAARKSSGSLVERASKLEEEKKIIQSKSKVVNKLLSQFQLQAHHSKALESNEVNENMLDAIERVNEIRDNCHVLLESYQRVGLDMIESLAKRQERAYRVLFHWTQKHVQSIAENTGGALNPIFTRGLELLKQRPAYFSHCLDMVANARRIVMIKRFIAALCRGGPNGQPRPIEIHAGDPIRYVSDMLAWVHQAVAMEREFLLSLITTTASDGQRATMPRQGHAENLDSKRRGNATEKEEVG
;
A
#
# COMPACT_ATOMS: atom_id res chain seq x y z
N VAL A 1 -85.80 54.90 -20.50
CA VAL A 1 -84.91 54.40 -21.58
C VAL A 1 -84.31 55.63 -22.27
N SER A 2 -83.43 56.47 -21.71
CA SER A 2 -82.14 56.30 -21.03
C SER A 2 -81.16 55.41 -21.81
N ILE A 3 -79.96 55.94 -22.07
CA ILE A 3 -78.85 55.42 -22.88
C ILE A 3 -78.88 55.78 -24.39
N ALA A 4 -79.41 56.96 -24.74
CA ALA A 4 -78.76 57.75 -25.80
C ALA A 4 -77.54 58.43 -25.14
N SER A 5 -76.48 57.63 -24.91
CA SER A 5 -75.32 57.93 -24.09
C SER A 5 -74.70 59.29 -24.43
N ALA A 6 -74.33 60.06 -23.39
CA ALA A 6 -73.84 61.44 -23.42
C ALA A 6 -72.86 61.82 -24.55
N GLY A 7 -72.11 60.85 -25.10
CA GLY A 7 -71.30 61.02 -26.31
C GLY A 7 -72.10 61.47 -27.53
N MET A 8 -73.27 60.89 -27.83
CA MET A 8 -74.08 61.29 -28.99
C MET A 8 -74.64 62.71 -28.86
N VAL A 9 -75.05 63.12 -27.66
CA VAL A 9 -75.53 64.48 -27.39
C VAL A 9 -74.38 65.49 -27.46
N SER A 10 -73.19 65.12 -26.97
CA SER A 10 -71.97 65.94 -27.09
C SER A 10 -71.53 66.08 -28.55
N CYS A 11 -71.59 65.01 -29.35
CA CYS A 11 -71.33 65.05 -30.79
C CYS A 11 -72.36 65.91 -31.53
N LEU A 12 -73.65 65.81 -31.21
CA LEU A 12 -74.71 66.62 -31.81
C LEU A 12 -74.58 68.11 -31.46
N ASN A 13 -74.20 68.45 -30.22
CA ASN A 13 -73.92 69.83 -29.83
C ASN A 13 -72.65 70.37 -30.50
N GLY A 14 -71.62 69.53 -30.66
CA GLY A 14 -70.43 69.89 -31.43
C GLY A 14 -70.77 70.19 -32.90
N VAL A 15 -71.56 69.33 -33.55
CA VAL A 15 -72.03 69.52 -34.93
C VAL A 15 -72.91 70.77 -35.08
N SER A 16 -73.71 71.10 -34.06
CA SER A 16 -74.50 72.35 -34.03
C SER A 16 -73.65 73.63 -33.99
N GLU A 17 -72.43 73.57 -33.46
CA GLU A 17 -71.50 74.71 -33.39
C GLU A 17 -70.91 75.05 -34.77
N PHE A 18 -70.85 74.04 -35.65
CA PHE A 18 -70.32 74.12 -37.00
C PHE A 18 -71.35 74.62 -38.04
N VAL A 19 -72.65 74.61 -37.73
CA VAL A 19 -73.68 75.06 -38.67
C VAL A 19 -74.05 76.53 -38.39
N PRO A 20 -73.66 77.49 -39.24
CA PRO A 20 -74.10 78.86 -39.05
C PRO A 20 -75.62 78.96 -39.26
N LYS A 21 -76.30 79.61 -38.30
CA LYS A 21 -77.78 79.79 -38.28
C LYS A 21 -78.34 80.61 -39.46
N GLY A 22 -77.50 81.03 -40.41
CA GLY A 22 -77.81 81.87 -41.58
C GLY A 22 -77.71 81.20 -42.96
N GLY A 23 -77.76 79.87 -43.05
CA GLY A 23 -77.88 79.15 -44.32
C GLY A 23 -76.56 78.83 -45.04
N ASN A 24 -76.63 77.88 -45.99
CA ASN A 24 -75.51 77.23 -46.67
C ASN A 24 -74.89 78.12 -47.77
N THR A 25 -74.01 79.05 -47.38
CA THR A 25 -73.27 79.93 -48.29
C THR A 25 -71.86 79.37 -48.60
N LEU A 26 -71.28 79.76 -49.75
CA LEU A 26 -69.96 79.28 -50.19
C LEU A 26 -68.82 79.67 -49.22
N ALA A 27 -68.98 80.79 -48.51
CA ALA A 27 -68.10 81.22 -47.43
C ALA A 27 -68.23 80.36 -46.17
N ALA A 28 -69.46 79.96 -45.79
CA ALA A 28 -69.70 79.07 -44.65
C ALA A 28 -69.10 77.66 -44.86
N ARG A 29 -69.12 77.14 -46.09
CA ARG A 29 -68.51 75.83 -46.41
C ARG A 29 -66.98 75.84 -46.35
N ARG A 30 -66.34 76.93 -46.80
CA ARG A 30 -64.88 77.12 -46.67
C ARG A 30 -64.48 77.33 -45.21
N GLN A 31 -65.28 78.08 -44.46
CA GLN A 31 -65.07 78.26 -43.02
C GLN A 31 -65.22 76.94 -42.25
N LEU A 32 -66.19 76.11 -42.61
CA LEU A 32 -66.39 74.77 -42.08
C LEU A 32 -65.24 73.83 -42.39
N GLN A 33 -64.75 73.83 -43.64
CA GLN A 33 -63.56 73.05 -44.01
C GLN A 33 -62.35 73.49 -43.20
N HIS A 34 -62.11 74.80 -43.10
CA HIS A 34 -61.00 75.33 -42.30
C HIS A 34 -61.15 75.01 -40.80
N GLN A 35 -62.37 75.01 -40.25
CA GLN A 35 -62.62 74.66 -38.85
C GLN A 35 -62.52 73.16 -38.58
N LEU A 36 -62.97 72.32 -39.52
CA LEU A 36 -62.84 70.87 -39.46
C LEU A 36 -61.37 70.46 -39.58
N GLU A 37 -60.64 71.00 -40.56
CA GLU A 37 -59.20 70.80 -40.73
C GLU A 37 -58.42 71.28 -39.49
N ALA A 38 -58.80 72.42 -38.91
CA ALA A 38 -58.19 72.91 -37.67
C ALA A 38 -58.45 71.96 -36.48
N LYS A 39 -59.66 71.42 -36.35
CA LYS A 39 -60.00 70.43 -35.30
C LYS A 39 -59.35 69.07 -35.55
N ASP A 40 -59.28 68.61 -36.79
CA ASP A 40 -58.58 67.37 -37.15
C ASP A 40 -57.09 67.49 -36.85
N LEU A 41 -56.48 68.63 -37.19
CA LEU A 41 -55.10 68.94 -36.86
C LEU A 41 -54.88 69.08 -35.35
N GLN A 42 -55.87 69.59 -34.60
CA GLN A 42 -55.87 69.61 -33.14
C GLN A 42 -55.95 68.20 -32.54
N HIS A 43 -56.82 67.33 -33.04
CA HIS A 43 -56.92 65.93 -32.59
C HIS A 43 -55.66 65.13 -32.95
N CYS A 44 -55.10 65.32 -34.14
CA CYS A 44 -53.83 64.70 -34.51
C CYS A 44 -52.69 65.15 -33.59
N LYS A 45 -52.65 66.43 -33.20
CA LYS A 45 -51.70 66.95 -32.20
C LYS A 45 -51.92 66.36 -30.81
N GLU A 46 -53.17 66.31 -30.34
CA GLU A 46 -53.49 65.73 -29.04
C GLU A 46 -53.18 64.23 -28.99
N LEU A 47 -53.41 63.51 -30.09
CA LEU A 47 -53.03 62.12 -30.24
C LEU A 47 -51.50 61.98 -30.21
N LEU A 48 -50.77 62.79 -30.95
CA LEU A 48 -49.29 62.81 -30.90
C LEU A 48 -48.76 63.14 -29.50
N GLU A 49 -49.38 64.07 -28.78
CA GLU A 49 -49.02 64.39 -27.40
C GLU A 49 -49.31 63.24 -26.44
N ARG A 50 -50.46 62.55 -26.59
CA ARG A 50 -50.81 61.37 -25.79
C ARG A 50 -49.94 60.14 -26.13
N PHE A 51 -49.49 60.00 -27.37
CA PHE A 51 -48.58 58.93 -27.80
C PHE A 51 -47.10 59.24 -27.54
N SER A 52 -46.72 60.51 -27.36
CA SER A 52 -45.36 60.93 -26.99
C SER A 52 -44.80 60.20 -25.75
N PRO A 53 -45.50 60.10 -24.60
CA PRO A 53 -45.00 59.36 -23.44
C PRO A 53 -44.86 57.87 -23.72
N VAL A 54 -45.73 57.28 -24.54
CA VAL A 54 -45.63 55.86 -24.94
C VAL A 54 -44.38 55.63 -25.78
N SER A 55 -44.11 56.51 -26.76
CA SER A 55 -42.87 56.47 -27.56
C SER A 55 -41.62 56.57 -26.69
N LYS A 56 -41.62 57.46 -25.68
CA LYS A 56 -40.48 57.59 -24.74
C LYS A 56 -40.26 56.34 -23.89
N VAL A 57 -41.33 55.64 -23.49
CA VAL A 57 -41.22 54.37 -22.79
C VAL A 57 -40.65 53.30 -23.72
N PHE A 58 -41.08 53.25 -24.98
CA PHE A 58 -40.51 52.33 -25.98
C PHE A 58 -39.03 52.60 -26.21
N GLU A 59 -38.62 53.86 -26.42
CA GLU A 59 -37.22 54.25 -26.53
C GLU A 59 -36.41 53.89 -25.28
N ALA A 60 -37.00 54.03 -24.09
CA ALA A 60 -36.36 53.62 -22.84
C ALA A 60 -36.20 52.09 -22.76
N THR A 61 -37.21 51.33 -23.17
CA THR A 61 -37.11 49.86 -23.22
C THR A 61 -36.14 49.37 -24.28
N GLU A 62 -36.04 50.05 -25.43
CA GLU A 62 -35.03 49.77 -26.46
C GLU A 62 -33.62 49.99 -25.89
N ARG A 63 -33.38 51.11 -25.19
CA ARG A 63 -32.08 51.34 -24.53
C ARG A 63 -31.76 50.28 -23.48
N ILE A 64 -32.73 49.88 -22.66
CA ILE A 64 -32.53 48.80 -21.68
C ILE A 64 -32.24 47.46 -22.38
N LEU A 65 -32.90 47.20 -23.52
CA LEU A 65 -32.65 46.00 -24.31
C LEU A 65 -31.25 46.01 -24.91
N ASP A 66 -30.80 47.15 -25.43
CA ASP A 66 -29.44 47.34 -25.96
C ASP A 66 -28.38 47.17 -24.86
N ASP A 67 -28.60 47.76 -23.69
CA ASP A 67 -27.74 47.60 -22.51
C ASP A 67 -27.70 46.14 -22.03
N LEU A 68 -28.85 45.45 -22.03
CA LEU A 68 -28.92 44.04 -21.70
C LEU A 68 -28.15 43.20 -22.73
N ASN A 69 -28.30 43.49 -24.01
CA ASN A 69 -27.61 42.75 -25.06
C ASN A 69 -26.09 42.95 -24.95
N ALA A 70 -25.63 44.19 -24.71
CA ALA A 70 -24.23 44.51 -24.48
C ALA A 70 -23.66 43.81 -23.23
N THR A 71 -24.42 43.75 -22.14
CA THR A 71 -23.98 43.03 -20.92
C THR A 71 -23.93 41.52 -21.12
N VAL A 72 -24.87 40.94 -21.88
CA VAL A 72 -24.88 39.52 -22.24
C VAL A 72 -23.69 39.17 -23.14
N GLU A 73 -23.36 40.02 -24.12
CA GLU A 73 -22.16 39.85 -24.95
C GLU A 73 -20.88 39.92 -24.10
N ALA A 74 -20.74 40.94 -23.25
CA ALA A 74 -19.59 41.08 -22.37
C ALA A 74 -19.45 39.91 -21.36
N ALA A 75 -20.57 39.41 -20.83
CA ALA A 75 -20.59 38.23 -19.97
C ALA A 75 -20.20 36.97 -20.74
N SER A 76 -20.70 36.79 -21.96
CA SER A 76 -20.35 35.68 -22.86
C SER A 76 -18.86 35.67 -23.19
N GLU A 77 -18.27 36.83 -23.49
CA GLU A 77 -16.83 36.96 -23.74
C GLU A 77 -16.00 36.63 -22.50
N ARG A 78 -16.39 37.11 -21.31
CA ARG A 78 -15.71 36.75 -20.06
C ARG A 78 -15.77 35.25 -19.78
N VAL A 79 -16.92 34.61 -20.01
CA VAL A 79 -17.05 33.15 -19.86
C VAL A 79 -16.16 32.41 -20.87
N LYS A 80 -16.08 32.87 -22.13
CA LYS A 80 -15.17 32.30 -23.13
C LYS A 80 -13.71 32.46 -22.72
N ALA A 81 -13.30 33.63 -22.22
CA ALA A 81 -11.94 33.89 -21.75
C ALA A 81 -11.60 33.02 -20.52
N ALA A 82 -12.51 32.93 -19.54
CA ALA A 82 -12.36 32.07 -18.38
C ALA A 82 -12.27 30.58 -18.75
N ARG A 83 -13.06 30.11 -19.72
CA ARG A 83 -12.96 28.74 -20.25
C ARG A 83 -11.62 28.47 -20.93
N LYS A 84 -11.10 29.40 -21.73
CA LYS A 84 -9.77 29.25 -22.35
C LYS A 84 -8.66 29.18 -21.30
N SER A 85 -8.70 30.07 -20.31
CA SER A 85 -7.74 30.06 -19.19
C SER A 85 -7.86 28.80 -18.33
N SER A 86 -9.09 28.37 -18.02
CA SER A 86 -9.34 27.11 -17.31
C SER A 86 -8.85 25.90 -18.11
N GLY A 87 -9.01 25.91 -19.44
CA GLY A 87 -8.48 24.86 -20.31
C GLY A 87 -6.96 24.71 -20.22
N SER A 88 -6.21 25.82 -20.23
CA SER A 88 -4.75 25.77 -20.08
C SER A 88 -4.31 25.34 -18.67
N LEU A 89 -5.07 25.70 -17.63
CA LEU A 89 -4.85 25.19 -16.28
C LEU A 89 -5.11 23.68 -16.17
N VAL A 90 -6.17 23.18 -16.81
CA VAL A 90 -6.48 21.74 -16.86
C VAL A 90 -5.39 20.97 -17.61
N GLU A 91 -4.89 21.52 -18.72
CA GLU A 91 -3.78 20.90 -19.47
C GLU A 91 -2.48 20.88 -18.66
N ARG A 92 -2.18 21.94 -17.90
CA ARG A 92 -1.03 21.95 -17.00
C ARG A 92 -1.19 20.97 -15.85
N ALA A 93 -2.40 20.87 -15.29
CA ALA A 93 -2.71 19.94 -14.22
C ALA A 93 -2.57 18.48 -14.69
N SER A 94 -3.03 18.15 -15.90
CA SER A 94 -2.89 16.81 -16.47
C SER A 94 -1.43 16.43 -16.73
N LYS A 95 -0.63 17.36 -17.28
CA LYS A 95 0.83 17.16 -17.45
C LYS A 95 1.54 16.91 -16.12
N LEU A 96 1.26 17.71 -15.10
CA LEU A 96 1.82 17.51 -13.76
C LEU A 96 1.40 16.17 -13.15
N GLU A 97 0.17 15.71 -13.40
CA GLU A 97 -0.30 14.42 -12.92
C GLU A 97 0.42 13.25 -13.61
N GLU A 98 0.70 13.36 -14.90
CA GLU A 98 1.49 12.39 -15.65
C GLU A 98 2.95 12.36 -15.16
N GLU A 99 3.59 13.51 -15.00
CA GLU A 99 4.93 13.62 -14.43
C GLU A 99 5.00 13.02 -13.02
N LYS A 100 3.99 13.29 -12.18
CA LYS A 100 3.87 12.68 -10.85
C LYS A 100 3.80 11.16 -10.92
N LYS A 101 3.04 10.59 -11.86
CA LYS A 101 2.95 9.13 -12.06
C LYS A 101 4.30 8.55 -12.47
N ILE A 102 5.05 9.22 -13.35
CA ILE A 102 6.40 8.81 -13.76
C ILE A 102 7.38 8.87 -12.59
N ILE A 103 7.36 9.93 -11.79
CA ILE A 103 8.24 10.06 -10.61
C ILE A 103 7.90 8.99 -9.57
N GLN A 104 6.60 8.71 -9.37
CA GLN A 104 6.16 7.64 -8.46
C GLN A 104 6.60 6.25 -8.93
N SER A 105 6.53 5.95 -10.23
CA SER A 105 7.01 4.67 -10.75
C SER A 105 8.54 4.54 -10.59
N LYS A 106 9.30 5.59 -10.90
CA LYS A 106 10.75 5.65 -10.67
C LYS A 106 11.11 5.48 -9.20
N SER A 107 10.40 6.15 -8.29
CA SER A 107 10.60 6.00 -6.85
C SER A 107 10.35 4.57 -6.38
N LYS A 108 9.32 3.89 -6.89
CA LYS A 108 9.07 2.46 -6.60
C LYS A 108 10.21 1.57 -7.07
N VAL A 109 10.76 1.81 -8.26
CA VAL A 109 11.92 1.05 -8.77
C VAL A 109 13.15 1.30 -7.92
N VAL A 110 13.46 2.55 -7.59
CA VAL A 110 14.59 2.90 -6.72
C VAL A 110 14.43 2.26 -5.35
N ASN A 111 13.24 2.31 -4.74
CA ASN A 111 13.00 1.69 -3.43
C ASN A 111 13.18 0.17 -3.46
N LYS A 112 12.76 -0.49 -4.55
CA LYS A 112 13.03 -1.93 -4.75
C LYS A 112 14.51 -2.21 -4.94
N LEU A 113 15.22 -1.38 -5.69
CA LEU A 113 16.65 -1.52 -5.90
C LEU A 113 17.42 -1.31 -4.59
N LEU A 114 17.07 -0.29 -3.81
CA LEU A 114 17.66 -0.06 -2.49
C LEU A 114 17.34 -1.20 -1.53
N SER A 115 16.11 -1.73 -1.50
CA SER A 115 15.79 -2.85 -0.62
C SER A 115 16.53 -4.13 -1.02
N GLN A 116 16.71 -4.38 -2.32
CA GLN A 116 17.37 -5.57 -2.84
C GLN A 116 18.89 -5.52 -2.71
N PHE A 117 19.50 -4.37 -2.95
CA PHE A 117 20.95 -4.22 -3.05
C PHE A 117 21.57 -3.42 -1.89
N GLN A 118 20.81 -2.73 -1.05
CA GLN A 118 21.39 -2.05 0.10
C GLN A 118 21.16 -2.83 1.39
N LEU A 119 22.22 -2.99 2.16
CA LEU A 119 22.12 -3.50 3.52
C LEU A 119 21.44 -2.45 4.41
N GLN A 120 20.35 -2.82 5.06
CA GLN A 120 19.62 -1.91 5.95
C GLN A 120 20.48 -1.51 7.16
N ALA A 121 20.24 -0.30 7.69
CA ALA A 121 21.06 0.27 8.76
C ALA A 121 21.12 -0.62 10.02
N HIS A 122 20.03 -1.31 10.36
CA HIS A 122 20.00 -2.21 11.50
C HIS A 122 20.87 -3.46 11.30
N HIS A 123 20.90 -4.03 10.08
CA HIS A 123 21.79 -5.13 9.76
C HIS A 123 23.26 -4.68 9.78
N SER A 124 23.58 -3.50 9.25
CA SER A 124 24.95 -2.94 9.33
C SER A 124 25.40 -2.78 10.78
N LYS A 125 24.53 -2.24 11.65
CA LYS A 125 24.82 -2.09 13.08
C LYS A 125 25.02 -3.43 13.77
N ALA A 126 24.23 -4.45 13.42
CA ALA A 126 24.37 -5.80 13.96
C ALA A 126 25.70 -6.48 13.55
N LEU A 127 26.19 -6.22 12.33
CA LEU A 127 27.50 -6.69 11.87
C LEU A 127 28.68 -5.97 12.55
N GLU A 128 28.45 -4.75 13.04
CA GLU A 128 29.46 -3.93 13.71
C GLU A 128 29.58 -4.23 15.21
N SER A 129 28.49 -4.67 15.86
CA SER A 129 28.42 -4.85 17.32
C SER A 129 29.29 -5.99 17.87
N ASN A 130 29.93 -6.80 17.02
CA ASN A 130 30.77 -7.96 17.40
C ASN A 130 30.09 -9.01 18.32
N GLU A 131 28.81 -8.84 18.63
CA GLU A 131 28.00 -9.74 19.45
C GLU A 131 27.20 -10.68 18.55
N VAL A 132 27.35 -11.99 18.79
CA VAL A 132 26.60 -13.01 18.06
C VAL A 132 25.23 -13.18 18.69
N ASN A 133 24.24 -12.53 18.06
CA ASN A 133 22.82 -12.61 18.38
C ASN A 133 22.05 -13.03 17.11
N GLU A 134 20.77 -13.40 17.23
CA GLU A 134 19.90 -13.73 16.07
C GLU A 134 19.95 -12.64 14.98
N ASN A 135 19.92 -11.36 15.38
CA ASN A 135 20.02 -10.23 14.47
C ASN A 135 21.31 -10.21 13.62
N MET A 136 22.42 -10.71 14.18
CA MET A 136 23.69 -10.84 13.44
C MET A 136 23.63 -12.00 12.45
N LEU A 137 23.01 -13.12 12.83
CA LEU A 137 22.82 -14.28 11.94
C LEU A 137 21.92 -13.90 10.75
N ASP A 138 20.79 -13.25 11.03
CA ASP A 138 19.89 -12.72 9.99
C ASP A 138 20.60 -11.69 9.09
N ALA A 139 21.48 -10.87 9.65
CA ALA A 139 22.29 -9.93 8.85
C ALA A 139 23.29 -10.65 7.93
N ILE A 140 23.89 -11.77 8.36
CA ILE A 140 24.79 -12.58 7.53
C ILE A 140 24.00 -13.25 6.38
N GLU A 141 22.83 -13.82 6.67
CA GLU A 141 21.94 -14.38 5.65
C GLU A 141 21.55 -13.31 4.63
N ARG A 142 21.15 -12.13 5.09
CA ARG A 142 20.81 -11.01 4.20
C ARG A 142 22.00 -10.58 3.34
N VAL A 143 23.21 -10.54 3.89
CA VAL A 143 24.43 -10.24 3.12
C VAL A 143 24.67 -11.29 2.03
N ASN A 144 24.42 -12.57 2.31
CA ASN A 144 24.52 -13.64 1.32
C ASN A 144 23.49 -13.47 0.21
N GLU A 145 22.22 -13.23 0.55
CA GLU A 145 21.16 -12.96 -0.42
C GLU A 145 21.49 -11.75 -1.31
N ILE A 146 21.97 -10.66 -0.72
CA ILE A 146 22.35 -9.47 -1.48
C ILE A 146 23.50 -9.80 -2.44
N ARG A 147 24.51 -10.56 -1.97
CA ARG A 147 25.64 -10.97 -2.81
C ARG A 147 25.16 -11.83 -3.99
N ASP A 148 24.23 -12.75 -3.76
CA ASP A 148 23.65 -13.59 -4.80
C ASP A 148 22.86 -12.74 -5.82
N ASN A 149 22.10 -11.74 -5.36
CA ASN A 149 21.42 -10.80 -6.23
C ASN A 149 22.39 -9.93 -7.07
N CYS A 150 23.57 -9.60 -6.54
CA CYS A 150 24.59 -8.86 -7.29
C CYS A 150 25.13 -9.61 -8.51
N HIS A 151 25.01 -10.94 -8.56
CA HIS A 151 25.36 -11.69 -9.76
C HIS A 151 24.48 -11.33 -10.96
N VAL A 152 23.21 -10.96 -10.74
CA VAL A 152 22.33 -10.44 -11.79
C VAL A 152 22.77 -9.04 -12.24
N LEU A 153 23.24 -8.21 -11.30
CA LEU A 153 23.69 -6.85 -11.62
C LEU A 153 24.98 -6.82 -12.45
N LEU A 154 25.83 -7.84 -12.31
CA LEU A 154 27.07 -7.99 -13.07
C LEU A 154 26.85 -8.06 -14.59
N GLU A 155 25.69 -8.55 -15.06
CA GLU A 155 25.39 -8.67 -16.49
C GLU A 155 25.20 -7.30 -17.17
N SER A 156 24.62 -6.33 -16.47
CA SER A 156 24.28 -5.01 -17.02
C SER A 156 25.18 -3.88 -16.51
N TYR A 157 25.69 -3.97 -15.28
CA TYR A 157 26.42 -2.91 -14.59
C TYR A 157 27.65 -3.45 -13.84
N GLN A 158 28.60 -4.00 -14.60
CA GLN A 158 29.75 -4.73 -14.07
C GLN A 158 30.55 -3.98 -13.01
N ARG A 159 30.91 -2.71 -13.24
CA ARG A 159 31.77 -1.95 -12.31
C ARG A 159 31.11 -1.72 -10.94
N VAL A 160 29.84 -1.34 -10.93
CA VAL A 160 29.07 -1.11 -9.70
C VAL A 160 28.82 -2.43 -8.98
N GLY A 161 28.49 -3.49 -9.73
CA GLY A 161 28.33 -4.83 -9.17
C GLY A 161 29.61 -5.33 -8.48
N LEU A 162 30.78 -5.14 -9.10
CA LEU A 162 32.07 -5.55 -8.53
C LEU A 162 32.41 -4.78 -7.24
N ASP A 163 32.28 -3.45 -7.25
CA ASP A 163 32.56 -2.61 -6.06
C ASP A 163 31.64 -3.00 -4.88
N MET A 164 30.36 -3.24 -5.20
CA MET A 164 29.40 -3.67 -4.20
C MET A 164 29.73 -5.06 -3.64
N ILE A 165 30.05 -6.03 -4.48
CA ILE A 165 30.49 -7.37 -4.05
C ILE A 165 31.75 -7.29 -3.20
N GLU A 166 32.73 -6.47 -3.56
CA GLU A 166 33.95 -6.28 -2.79
C GLU A 166 33.66 -5.71 -1.39
N SER A 167 32.80 -4.68 -1.32
CA SER A 167 32.39 -4.08 -0.05
C SER A 167 31.63 -5.06 0.85
N LEU A 168 30.78 -5.91 0.26
CA LEU A 168 30.03 -6.95 0.97
C LEU A 168 30.95 -8.07 1.43
N ALA A 169 31.90 -8.49 0.59
CA ALA A 169 32.88 -9.53 0.92
C ALA A 169 33.70 -9.14 2.16
N LYS A 170 34.13 -7.87 2.28
CA LYS A 170 34.83 -7.35 3.45
C LYS A 170 34.00 -7.46 4.73
N ARG A 171 32.71 -7.09 4.67
CA ARG A 171 31.78 -7.19 5.80
C ARG A 171 31.47 -8.65 6.17
N GLN A 172 31.23 -9.48 5.16
CA GLN A 172 30.97 -10.91 5.28
C GLN A 172 32.15 -11.64 5.95
N GLU A 173 33.37 -11.34 5.51
CA GLU A 173 34.59 -11.94 6.08
C GLU A 173 34.81 -11.55 7.54
N ARG A 174 34.50 -10.31 7.91
CA ARG A 174 34.51 -9.88 9.31
C ARG A 174 33.45 -10.65 10.12
N ALA A 175 32.24 -10.75 9.61
CA ALA A 175 31.13 -11.41 10.27
C ALA A 175 31.43 -12.90 10.54
N TYR A 176 31.94 -13.61 9.54
CA TYR A 176 32.33 -15.01 9.69
C TYR A 176 33.48 -15.21 10.68
N ARG A 177 34.47 -14.30 10.72
CA ARG A 177 35.53 -14.36 11.74
C ARG A 177 35.00 -14.18 13.16
N VAL A 178 34.09 -13.23 13.36
CA VAL A 178 33.44 -13.03 14.68
C VAL A 178 32.61 -14.26 15.06
N LEU A 179 31.81 -14.78 14.13
CA LEU A 179 31.00 -15.98 14.34
C LEU A 179 31.89 -17.19 14.69
N PHE A 180 32.97 -17.39 13.94
CA PHE A 180 33.94 -18.46 14.18
C PHE A 180 34.57 -18.36 15.57
N HIS A 181 35.09 -17.19 15.95
CA HIS A 181 35.68 -16.99 17.29
C HIS A 181 34.65 -17.19 18.42
N TRP A 182 33.42 -16.73 18.21
CA TRP A 182 32.33 -16.99 19.14
C TRP A 182 32.06 -18.49 19.25
N THR A 183 31.93 -19.22 18.13
CA THR A 183 31.71 -20.67 18.19
C THR A 183 32.83 -21.37 18.95
N GLN A 184 34.11 -21.04 18.70
CA GLN A 184 35.26 -21.60 19.42
C GLN A 184 35.14 -21.44 20.94
N LYS A 185 34.72 -20.27 21.43
CA LYS A 185 34.51 -20.03 22.86
C LYS A 185 33.39 -20.87 23.46
N HIS A 186 32.35 -21.15 22.67
CA HIS A 186 31.17 -21.88 23.13
C HIS A 186 31.28 -23.41 22.96
N VAL A 187 32.27 -23.92 22.20
CA VAL A 187 32.48 -25.37 21.99
C VAL A 187 32.58 -26.13 23.31
N GLN A 188 33.36 -25.65 24.28
CA GLN A 188 33.57 -26.38 25.54
C GLN A 188 32.28 -26.51 26.36
N SER A 189 31.51 -25.43 26.47
CA SER A 189 30.22 -25.41 27.16
C SER A 189 29.22 -26.38 26.53
N ILE A 190 29.26 -26.51 25.20
CA ILE A 190 28.39 -27.43 24.46
C ILE A 190 28.83 -28.87 24.63
N ALA A 191 30.14 -29.15 24.60
CA ALA A 191 30.66 -30.50 24.78
C ALA A 191 30.29 -31.10 26.15
N GLU A 192 30.21 -30.27 27.18
CA GLU A 192 29.79 -30.64 28.54
C GLU A 192 28.29 -30.92 28.64
N ASN A 193 27.46 -30.24 27.83
CA ASN A 193 26.02 -30.42 27.82
C ASN A 193 25.62 -31.71 27.09
N THR A 194 25.56 -32.83 27.83
CA THR A 194 25.33 -34.16 27.26
C THR A 194 23.85 -34.58 27.22
N GLY A 195 22.94 -33.80 27.82
CA GLY A 195 21.52 -34.20 27.96
C GLY A 195 20.50 -33.08 27.82
N GLY A 196 20.91 -31.87 27.43
CA GLY A 196 20.02 -30.73 27.23
C GLY A 196 19.90 -30.33 25.77
N ALA A 197 18.86 -29.53 25.47
CA ALA A 197 18.74 -28.89 24.17
C ALA A 197 19.98 -28.01 23.89
N LEU A 198 20.53 -28.13 22.68
CA LEU A 198 21.63 -27.27 22.24
C LEU A 198 21.15 -25.82 22.13
N ASN A 199 22.09 -24.88 22.28
CA ASN A 199 21.78 -23.47 22.05
C ASN A 199 21.42 -23.26 20.56
N PRO A 200 20.21 -22.77 20.23
CA PRO A 200 19.77 -22.58 18.85
C PRO A 200 20.65 -21.61 18.05
N ILE A 201 21.20 -20.58 18.70
CA ILE A 201 22.13 -19.63 18.09
C ILE A 201 23.40 -20.34 17.62
N PHE A 202 23.86 -21.34 18.38
CA PHE A 202 25.05 -22.10 18.02
C PHE A 202 24.80 -23.03 16.84
N THR A 203 23.69 -23.77 16.84
CA THR A 203 23.35 -24.65 15.72
C THR A 203 23.13 -23.85 14.43
N ARG A 204 22.42 -22.72 14.51
CA ARG A 204 22.21 -21.83 13.36
C ARG A 204 23.51 -21.15 12.91
N GLY A 205 24.35 -20.72 13.85
CA GLY A 205 25.68 -20.21 13.55
C GLY A 205 26.57 -21.23 12.83
N LEU A 206 26.52 -22.49 13.26
CA LEU A 206 27.24 -23.59 12.62
C LEU A 206 26.71 -23.89 11.22
N GLU A 207 25.40 -23.75 10.99
CA GLU A 207 24.77 -23.86 9.68
C GLU A 207 25.27 -22.77 8.72
N LEU A 208 25.31 -21.51 9.16
CA LEU A 208 25.84 -20.42 8.34
C LEU A 208 27.32 -20.62 8.00
N LEU A 209 28.10 -21.20 8.91
CA LEU A 209 29.51 -21.53 8.67
C LEU A 209 29.70 -22.57 7.57
N LYS A 210 28.69 -23.39 7.21
CA LYS A 210 28.80 -24.35 6.08
C LYS A 210 29.15 -23.68 4.75
N GLN A 211 28.77 -22.41 4.57
CA GLN A 211 29.14 -21.64 3.38
C GLN A 211 30.66 -21.37 3.27
N ARG A 212 31.41 -21.57 4.36
CA ARG A 212 32.87 -21.48 4.44
C ARG A 212 33.44 -22.81 4.95
N PRO A 213 33.67 -23.80 4.07
CA PRO A 213 34.05 -25.17 4.47
C PRO A 213 35.26 -25.26 5.40
N ALA A 214 36.25 -24.37 5.22
CA ALA A 214 37.44 -24.33 6.08
C ALA A 214 37.11 -24.02 7.55
N TYR A 215 36.26 -23.01 7.80
CA TYR A 215 35.83 -22.69 9.17
C TYR A 215 34.94 -23.79 9.75
N PHE A 216 34.00 -24.29 8.95
CA PHE A 216 33.10 -25.35 9.37
C PHE A 216 33.85 -26.63 9.77
N SER A 217 34.80 -27.10 8.94
CA SER A 217 35.63 -28.26 9.24
C SER A 217 36.39 -28.09 10.55
N HIS A 218 37.01 -26.92 10.74
CA HIS A 218 37.76 -26.64 11.96
C HIS A 218 36.85 -26.61 13.20
N CYS A 219 35.66 -26.02 13.12
CA CYS A 219 34.70 -26.04 14.22
C CYS A 219 34.26 -27.48 14.56
N LEU A 220 34.02 -28.33 13.55
CA LEU A 220 33.69 -29.73 13.77
C LEU A 220 34.84 -30.49 14.45
N ASP A 221 36.08 -30.27 14.04
CA ASP A 221 37.25 -30.87 14.69
C ASP A 221 37.38 -30.43 16.15
N MET A 222 37.12 -29.16 16.44
CA MET A 222 37.10 -28.63 17.80
C MET A 222 36.01 -29.28 18.65
N VAL A 223 34.78 -29.39 18.12
CA VAL A 223 33.67 -30.08 18.81
C VAL A 223 33.99 -31.55 19.05
N ALA A 224 34.50 -32.26 18.04
CA ALA A 224 34.88 -33.67 18.16
C ALA A 224 35.97 -33.89 19.21
N ASN A 225 36.98 -33.03 19.25
CA ASN A 225 38.05 -33.09 20.26
C ASN A 225 37.52 -32.78 21.67
N ALA A 226 36.67 -31.76 21.82
CA ALA A 226 36.07 -31.42 23.11
C ALA A 226 35.17 -32.57 23.61
N ARG A 227 34.33 -33.14 22.75
CA ARG A 227 33.50 -34.32 23.05
C ARG A 227 34.34 -35.53 23.46
N ARG A 228 35.43 -35.83 22.74
CA ARG A 228 36.36 -36.91 23.08
C ARG A 228 36.90 -36.74 24.51
N ILE A 229 37.35 -35.54 24.87
CA ILE A 229 37.89 -35.25 26.21
C ILE A 229 36.80 -35.46 27.27
N VAL A 230 35.58 -34.96 27.04
CA VAL A 230 34.45 -35.15 27.96
C VAL A 230 34.09 -36.63 28.09
N MET A 231 34.05 -37.39 27.00
CA MET A 231 33.74 -38.82 27.03
C MET A 231 34.76 -39.63 27.82
N ILE A 232 36.07 -39.38 27.62
CA ILE A 232 37.12 -40.05 28.40
C ILE A 232 36.97 -39.72 29.89
N LYS A 233 36.74 -38.45 30.24
CA LYS A 233 36.52 -38.04 31.63
C LYS A 233 35.31 -38.74 32.24
N ARG A 234 34.19 -38.83 31.50
CA ARG A 234 32.98 -39.52 31.96
C ARG A 234 33.18 -41.01 32.12
N PHE A 235 33.94 -41.65 31.22
CA PHE A 235 34.26 -43.07 31.33
C PHE A 235 35.09 -43.36 32.57
N ILE A 236 36.17 -42.59 32.79
CA ILE A 236 37.01 -42.71 34.00
C ILE A 236 36.17 -42.47 35.27
N ALA A 237 35.27 -41.48 35.25
CA ALA A 237 34.37 -41.24 36.37
C ALA A 237 33.44 -42.45 36.62
N ALA A 238 32.86 -43.04 35.57
CA ALA A 238 32.02 -44.24 35.70
C ALA A 238 32.80 -45.46 36.23
N LEU A 239 34.06 -45.63 35.80
CA LEU A 239 34.93 -46.70 36.28
C LEU A 239 35.24 -46.54 37.78
N CYS A 240 35.75 -45.37 38.17
CA CYS A 240 36.40 -45.19 39.47
C CYS A 240 35.52 -44.54 40.55
N ARG A 241 34.52 -43.74 40.15
CA ARG A 241 33.68 -42.95 41.08
C ARG A 241 32.22 -43.36 41.06
N GLY A 242 31.73 -43.91 39.95
CA GLY A 242 30.32 -44.16 39.72
C GLY A 242 29.56 -42.89 39.33
N GLY A 243 28.23 -42.97 39.37
CA GLY A 243 27.36 -41.86 39.00
C GLY A 243 27.18 -40.80 40.11
N PRO A 244 26.44 -39.72 39.83
CA PRO A 244 26.18 -38.66 40.79
C PRO A 244 25.53 -39.26 42.06
N ASN A 245 26.02 -38.86 43.23
CA ASN A 245 25.64 -39.41 44.56
C ASN A 245 26.08 -40.87 44.81
N GLY A 246 27.08 -41.38 44.07
CA GLY A 246 27.61 -42.73 44.25
C GLY A 246 26.71 -43.84 43.67
N GLN A 247 25.71 -43.45 42.86
CA GLN A 247 24.86 -44.37 42.11
C GLN A 247 24.82 -43.99 40.62
N PRO A 248 24.96 -44.95 39.68
CA PRO A 248 25.38 -46.33 39.92
C PRO A 248 26.77 -46.42 40.54
N ARG A 249 27.06 -47.52 41.24
CA ARG A 249 28.36 -47.74 41.88
C ARG A 249 29.49 -47.79 40.82
N PRO A 250 30.74 -47.44 41.19
CA PRO A 250 31.88 -47.57 40.28
C PRO A 250 31.98 -48.98 39.67
N ILE A 251 32.24 -49.06 38.37
CA ILE A 251 32.37 -50.34 37.64
C ILE A 251 33.55 -51.16 38.19
N GLU A 252 34.60 -50.49 38.69
CA GLU A 252 35.80 -51.12 39.27
C GLU A 252 35.49 -52.08 40.43
N ILE A 253 34.36 -51.91 41.12
CA ILE A 253 33.93 -52.82 42.21
C ILE A 253 33.73 -54.25 41.70
N HIS A 254 33.41 -54.42 40.41
CA HIS A 254 33.21 -55.73 39.79
C HIS A 254 34.49 -56.31 39.18
N ALA A 255 35.67 -55.71 39.39
CA ALA A 255 36.93 -56.17 38.81
C ALA A 255 37.31 -57.62 39.16
N GLY A 256 36.79 -58.16 40.27
CA GLY A 256 36.98 -59.55 40.66
C GLY A 256 36.25 -60.59 39.78
N ASP A 257 35.27 -60.15 38.97
CA ASP A 257 34.56 -60.97 37.99
C ASP A 257 34.82 -60.40 36.58
N PRO A 258 35.76 -60.96 35.81
CA PRO A 258 36.17 -60.41 34.52
C PRO A 258 35.04 -60.31 33.49
N ILE A 259 34.10 -61.26 33.50
CA ILE A 259 32.99 -61.28 32.54
C ILE A 259 32.04 -60.12 32.85
N ARG A 260 31.70 -59.94 34.13
CA ARG A 260 30.83 -58.83 34.57
C ARG A 260 31.50 -57.47 34.39
N TYR A 261 32.78 -57.35 34.73
CA TYR A 261 33.55 -56.11 34.58
C TYR A 261 33.57 -55.63 33.13
N VAL A 262 33.87 -56.52 32.18
CA VAL A 262 33.85 -56.20 30.74
C VAL A 262 32.43 -55.94 30.25
N SER A 263 31.44 -56.70 30.72
CA SER A 263 30.03 -56.48 30.37
C SER A 263 29.53 -55.09 30.80
N ASP A 264 29.87 -54.65 32.02
CA ASP A 264 29.50 -53.32 32.53
C ASP A 264 30.19 -52.18 31.75
N MET A 265 31.46 -52.38 31.35
CA MET A 265 32.14 -51.43 30.45
C MET A 265 31.46 -51.33 29.10
N LEU A 266 31.13 -52.47 28.48
CA LEU A 266 30.46 -52.51 27.18
C LEU A 266 29.05 -51.90 27.24
N ALA A 267 28.32 -52.13 28.34
CA ALA A 267 27.02 -51.50 28.57
C ALA A 267 27.15 -49.96 28.66
N TRP A 268 28.16 -49.46 29.38
CA TRP A 268 28.43 -48.03 29.43
C TRP A 268 28.79 -47.46 28.05
N VAL A 269 29.67 -48.14 27.30
CA VAL A 269 30.06 -47.72 25.94
C VAL A 269 28.85 -47.71 25.01
N HIS A 270 28.00 -48.73 25.07
CA HIS A 270 26.76 -48.79 24.28
C HIS A 270 25.85 -47.58 24.56
N GLN A 271 25.64 -47.25 25.85
CA GLN A 271 24.85 -46.07 26.22
C GLN A 271 25.52 -44.76 25.78
N ALA A 272 26.84 -44.65 25.93
CA ALA A 272 27.59 -43.47 25.52
C ALA A 272 27.52 -43.23 24.00
N VAL A 273 27.60 -44.30 23.19
CA VAL A 273 27.45 -44.22 21.73
C VAL A 273 26.04 -43.76 21.34
N ALA A 274 24.99 -44.26 22.01
CA ALA A 274 23.63 -43.81 21.78
C ALA A 274 23.47 -42.31 22.07
N MET A 275 23.98 -41.83 23.21
CA MET A 275 23.95 -40.40 23.57
C MET A 275 24.79 -39.54 22.60
N GLU A 276 25.96 -40.00 22.16
CA GLU A 276 26.77 -39.27 21.18
C GLU A 276 26.06 -39.14 19.83
N ARG A 277 25.38 -40.21 19.40
CA ARG A 277 24.59 -40.19 18.17
C ARG A 277 23.47 -39.17 18.26
N GLU A 278 22.74 -39.12 19.37
CA GLU A 278 21.69 -38.11 19.59
C GLU A 278 22.26 -36.68 19.63
N PHE A 279 23.40 -36.47 20.28
CA PHE A 279 24.10 -35.19 20.29
C PHE A 279 24.48 -34.75 18.86
N LEU A 280 25.12 -35.62 18.09
CA LEU A 280 25.49 -35.33 16.69
C LEU A 280 24.27 -35.05 15.81
N LEU A 281 23.18 -35.80 16.01
CA LEU A 281 21.93 -35.51 15.33
C LEU A 281 21.43 -34.12 15.73
N SER A 282 21.32 -33.78 17.02
CA SER A 282 20.86 -32.45 17.43
C SER A 282 21.72 -31.30 16.86
N LEU A 283 23.03 -31.54 16.71
CA LEU A 283 23.99 -30.59 16.15
C LEU A 283 23.83 -30.42 14.63
N ILE A 284 23.46 -31.48 13.91
CA ILE A 284 23.40 -31.51 12.43
C ILE A 284 21.96 -31.42 11.90
N THR A 285 20.95 -32.02 12.52
CA THR A 285 19.57 -31.99 12.01
C THR A 285 18.85 -30.68 12.28
N THR A 286 19.24 -29.94 13.32
CA THR A 286 18.82 -28.52 13.45
C THR A 286 19.29 -27.69 12.25
N THR A 287 20.32 -28.15 11.55
CA THR A 287 20.86 -27.51 10.33
C THR A 287 20.19 -27.96 9.02
N ALA A 288 19.03 -28.62 9.12
CA ALA A 288 18.24 -29.12 7.99
C ALA A 288 16.73 -28.83 8.11
N SER A 289 16.23 -28.49 9.30
CA SER A 289 14.79 -28.40 9.56
C SER A 289 14.11 -27.08 9.12
N ASP A 290 14.85 -26.08 8.64
CA ASP A 290 14.24 -24.85 8.09
C ASP A 290 13.72 -24.99 6.65
N GLY A 291 13.90 -26.16 6.02
CA GLY A 291 13.35 -26.50 4.69
C GLY A 291 11.90 -27.02 4.70
N GLN A 292 11.36 -27.42 5.85
CA GLN A 292 9.96 -27.86 5.99
C GLN A 292 9.13 -26.81 6.74
N ARG A 293 8.97 -25.64 6.14
CA ARG A 293 7.77 -24.83 6.41
C ARG A 293 6.56 -25.67 5.99
N ALA A 294 5.80 -26.07 7.01
CA ALA A 294 4.49 -26.71 6.94
C ALA A 294 3.69 -26.37 5.66
N THR A 295 3.74 -27.24 4.66
CA THR A 295 2.64 -27.38 3.71
C THR A 295 1.53 -28.14 4.44
N MET A 296 0.70 -27.40 5.17
CA MET A 296 -0.60 -27.91 5.59
C MET A 296 -1.39 -28.31 4.33
N PRO A 297 -1.97 -29.52 4.26
CA PRO A 297 -2.83 -29.89 3.17
C PRO A 297 -4.11 -29.04 3.24
N ARG A 298 -4.34 -28.25 2.20
CA ARG A 298 -5.58 -27.51 1.96
C ARG A 298 -6.70 -28.55 1.78
N GLN A 299 -7.42 -28.85 2.85
CA GLN A 299 -8.59 -29.70 2.80
C GLN A 299 -9.71 -28.92 2.12
N GLY A 300 -10.01 -29.28 0.88
CA GLY A 300 -11.18 -28.81 0.16
C GLY A 300 -12.43 -29.35 0.84
N HIS A 301 -13.25 -28.46 1.39
CA HIS A 301 -14.66 -28.74 1.60
C HIS A 301 -15.47 -27.92 0.61
N ALA A 302 -16.05 -28.68 -0.31
CA ALA A 302 -16.97 -28.25 -1.32
C ALA A 302 -18.19 -27.57 -0.71
N GLU A 303 -18.64 -26.58 -1.47
CA GLU A 303 -19.91 -25.88 -1.47
C GLU A 303 -21.07 -26.69 -0.89
N ASN A 304 -21.76 -26.09 0.08
CA ASN A 304 -23.15 -26.43 0.39
C ASN A 304 -23.95 -25.12 0.36
N LEU A 305 -24.43 -24.79 -0.84
CA LEU A 305 -25.28 -23.65 -1.16
C LEU A 305 -26.44 -24.16 -2.02
N ASP A 306 -27.37 -24.92 -1.42
CA ASP A 306 -28.77 -24.84 -1.81
C ASP A 306 -29.65 -25.67 -0.87
N SER A 307 -30.46 -24.98 -0.05
CA SER A 307 -31.83 -25.41 0.31
C SER A 307 -32.35 -24.60 1.49
N LYS A 308 -32.75 -23.34 1.25
CA LYS A 308 -33.68 -22.65 2.16
C LYS A 308 -34.57 -21.65 1.44
N ARG A 309 -35.41 -22.14 0.52
CA ARG A 309 -36.68 -21.50 0.13
C ARG A 309 -37.72 -22.56 -0.25
N ARG A 310 -38.97 -22.31 0.18
CA ARG A 310 -40.19 -23.15 0.17
C ARG A 310 -40.26 -24.09 1.38
N GLY A 311 -41.09 -23.90 2.40
CA GLY A 311 -42.35 -23.15 2.47
C GLY A 311 -43.52 -24.04 2.04
N ASN A 312 -44.19 -24.62 3.05
CA ASN A 312 -45.57 -25.11 3.12
C ASN A 312 -46.17 -25.89 1.93
N ALA A 313 -46.57 -27.15 2.18
CA ALA A 313 -47.95 -27.63 2.00
C ALA A 313 -48.11 -29.10 2.41
N THR A 314 -49.17 -29.38 3.19
CA THR A 314 -50.06 -30.58 3.17
C THR A 314 -49.43 -31.96 3.43
N GLU A 315 -49.69 -32.67 4.54
CA GLU A 315 -50.95 -33.25 5.03
C GLU A 315 -51.57 -34.30 4.09
N LYS A 316 -51.87 -35.51 4.64
CA LYS A 316 -52.46 -36.75 4.04
C LYS A 316 -51.43 -37.66 3.34
N GLU A 317 -51.37 -38.99 3.44
CA GLU A 317 -52.21 -40.14 3.83
C GLU A 317 -51.20 -41.26 4.26
N GLU A 318 -51.36 -42.02 5.35
CA GLU A 318 -52.19 -43.22 5.53
C GLU A 318 -51.89 -44.42 4.58
N VAL A 319 -51.61 -45.57 5.23
CA VAL A 319 -51.71 -46.98 4.78
C VAL A 319 -50.58 -47.57 3.92
N GLY A 320 -49.96 -48.63 4.49
CA GLY A 320 -49.04 -49.56 3.83
C GLY A 320 -48.15 -50.28 4.83
#